data_AF-J9H503-F1
#
_entry.id   AF-J9H503-F1
#
_cell.length_a   1.000
_cell.length_b   1.000
_cell.length_c   1.000
_cell.angle_alpha   90.00
_cell.angle_beta   90.00
_cell.angle_gamma   90.00
#
_symmetry.space_group_name_H-M   'P 1'
#
loop_
_entity.id
_entity.type
_entity.pdbx_description
1 polymer ?
#
loop_
_entity_poly.entity_id
_entity_poly.type
_entity_poly.pdbx_seq_one_letter_code
_entity_poly.pdbx_strand_id
1 'polypeptide(L)'
;MVLLVLGYYNAILALVTGSVDALAAGDLSALMHNVCLCIPFGIGVLLGIFGIAKVIEYLFGHYPSQTYAAILGLILSSPFAILYSSGAMGAFSVPGLVIGLILAAAGAFATWKMGAAEASAA
;
A
#
# COMPACT_ATOMS: atom_id res chain seq x y z
N MET A 1 2.16 -3.77 8.59
CA MET A 1 1.96 -3.20 9.95
C MET A 1 0.78 -3.82 10.70
N VAL A 2 -0.35 -4.15 10.05
CA VAL A 2 -1.48 -4.83 10.73
C VAL A 2 -1.07 -6.14 11.42
N LEU A 3 -0.32 -7.02 10.74
CA LEU A 3 0.19 -8.26 11.37
C LEU A 3 1.12 -8.00 12.56
N LEU A 4 1.79 -6.85 12.59
CA LEU A 4 2.69 -6.48 13.68
C LEU A 4 1.87 -6.06 14.91
N VAL A 5 0.81 -5.28 14.69
CA VAL A 5 -0.16 -4.92 15.74
C VAL A 5 -0.85 -6.17 16.31
N LEU A 6 -1.18 -7.15 15.46
CA LEU A 6 -1.77 -8.42 15.89
C LEU A 6 -0.77 -9.40 16.50
N GLY A 7 0.53 -9.05 16.58
CA GLY A 7 1.59 -9.90 17.14
C GLY A 7 2.05 -11.07 16.26
N TYR A 8 1.37 -11.37 15.16
CA TYR A 8 1.68 -12.49 14.26
C TYR A 8 2.80 -12.21 13.25
N TYR A 9 3.24 -10.96 13.12
CA TYR A 9 4.24 -10.56 12.13
C TYR A 9 5.53 -11.38 12.22
N ASN A 10 6.07 -11.54 13.43
CA ASN A 10 7.33 -12.28 13.62
C ASN A 10 7.18 -13.77 13.27
N ALA A 11 6.03 -14.37 13.59
CA ALA A 11 5.76 -15.77 13.27
C ALA A 11 5.67 -16.01 11.76
N ILE A 12 4.94 -15.16 11.03
CA ILE A 12 4.82 -15.27 9.57
C ILE A 12 6.16 -14.97 8.90
N LEU A 13 6.89 -13.96 9.37
CA LEU A 13 8.23 -13.66 8.87
C LEU A 13 9.18 -14.85 9.02
N ALA A 14 9.21 -15.48 10.20
CA ALA A 14 10.07 -16.62 10.46
C ALA A 14 9.75 -17.82 9.55
N LEU A 15 8.46 -18.03 9.22
CA LEU A 15 8.05 -19.06 8.26
C LEU A 15 8.55 -18.76 6.84
N VAL A 16 8.50 -17.49 6.41
CA VAL A 16 8.98 -17.07 5.09
C VAL A 16 10.50 -17.15 5.01
N THR A 17 11.23 -16.56 5.96
CA THR A 17 12.69 -16.59 5.96
C THR A 17 13.22 -18.00 6.17
N GLY A 18 12.61 -18.77 7.07
CA GLY A 18 12.95 -20.18 7.30
C GLY A 18 12.69 -21.07 6.08
N SER A 19 11.75 -20.73 5.21
CA SER A 19 11.58 -21.42 3.91
C SER A 19 12.75 -21.11 2.97
N VAL A 20 13.22 -19.86 2.93
CA VAL A 20 14.38 -19.45 2.12
C VAL A 20 15.68 -20.07 2.64
N ASP A 21 15.87 -20.08 3.96
CA ASP A 21 17.06 -20.67 4.61
C ASP A 21 17.12 -22.19 4.42
N ALA A 22 16.00 -22.90 4.55
CA ALA A 22 15.91 -24.34 4.30
C ALA A 22 16.22 -24.68 2.83
N LEU A 23 15.79 -23.83 1.89
CA LEU A 23 16.11 -23.98 0.47
C LEU A 23 17.61 -23.77 0.21
N ALA A 24 18.22 -22.78 0.85
CA ALA A 24 19.65 -22.50 0.74
C ALA A 24 20.52 -23.62 1.36
N ALA A 25 20.04 -24.26 2.42
CA ALA A 25 20.73 -25.37 3.09
C ALA A 25 20.49 -26.74 2.44
N GLY A 26 19.56 -26.84 1.47
CA GLY A 26 19.17 -28.11 0.86
C GLY A 26 18.35 -29.03 1.78
N ASP A 27 17.78 -28.51 2.87
CA ASP A 27 16.97 -29.29 3.81
C ASP A 27 15.51 -29.33 3.33
N LEU A 28 15.19 -30.39 2.59
CA LEU A 28 13.85 -30.61 2.04
C LEU A 28 12.79 -30.86 3.14
N SER A 29 13.18 -31.35 4.32
CA SER A 29 12.25 -31.65 5.41
C SER A 29 11.77 -30.36 6.07
N ALA A 30 12.70 -29.47 6.42
CA ALA A 30 12.39 -28.16 6.97
C ALA A 30 11.63 -27.29 5.96
N LEU A 31 11.99 -27.37 4.68
CA LEU A 31 11.31 -26.67 3.59
C LEU A 31 9.84 -27.07 3.50
N MET A 32 9.54 -28.38 3.45
CA MET A 32 8.17 -28.87 3.34
C MET A 32 7.31 -28.45 4.55
N HIS A 33 7.87 -28.47 5.76
CA HIS A 33 7.17 -28.02 6.96
C HIS A 33 6.77 -26.54 6.88
N ASN A 34 7.72 -25.67 6.55
CA ASN A 34 7.49 -24.22 6.48
C ASN A 34 6.56 -23.83 5.34
N VAL A 35 6.72 -24.45 4.16
CA VAL A 35 5.85 -24.21 3.00
C VAL A 35 4.43 -24.70 3.26
N CYS A 36 4.26 -25.85 3.92
CA CYS A 36 2.94 -26.37 4.27
C CYS A 36 2.13 -25.39 5.14
N LEU A 37 2.79 -24.70 6.08
CA LEU A 37 2.17 -23.66 6.90
C LEU A 37 1.95 -22.33 6.15
N CYS A 38 2.79 -22.03 5.16
CA CYS A 38 2.64 -20.83 4.32
C CYS A 38 1.46 -20.93 3.35
N ILE A 39 1.13 -22.13 2.86
CA ILE A 39 0.02 -22.37 1.93
C ILE A 39 -1.34 -21.85 2.46
N PRO A 40 -1.85 -22.26 3.64
CA PRO A 40 -3.15 -21.77 4.13
C PRO A 40 -3.13 -20.26 4.38
N PHE A 41 -1.98 -19.70 4.80
CA PHE A 41 -1.81 -18.25 4.91
C PHE A 41 -1.93 -17.57 3.54
N GLY A 42 -1.23 -18.07 2.53
CA GLY A 42 -1.28 -17.57 1.16
C GLY A 42 -2.69 -17.66 0.57
N ILE A 43 -3.42 -18.75 0.80
CA ILE A 43 -4.82 -18.91 0.41
C ILE A 43 -5.68 -17.84 1.07
N GLY A 44 -5.51 -17.61 2.38
CA GLY A 44 -6.24 -16.57 3.12
C GLY A 44 -5.97 -15.16 2.56
N VAL A 45 -4.72 -14.86 2.21
CA VAL A 45 -4.34 -13.57 1.58
C VAL A 45 -5.01 -13.43 0.22
N LEU A 46 -4.94 -14.45 -0.64
CA LEU A 46 -5.56 -14.42 -1.96
C LEU A 46 -7.08 -14.25 -1.85
N LEU A 47 -7.75 -15.03 -1.00
CA LEU A 47 -9.18 -14.90 -0.75
C LEU A 47 -9.54 -13.51 -0.23
N GLY A 48 -8.74 -12.92 0.66
CA GLY A 48 -8.93 -11.56 1.15
C GLY A 48 -8.83 -10.52 0.04
N ILE A 49 -7.82 -10.62 -0.83
CA ILE A 49 -7.63 -9.71 -1.97
C ILE A 49 -8.81 -9.82 -2.94
N PHE A 50 -9.17 -11.03 -3.37
CA PHE A 50 -10.30 -11.22 -4.29
C PHE A 50 -11.64 -10.84 -3.66
N GLY A 51 -11.82 -11.11 -2.37
CA GLY A 51 -13.01 -10.75 -1.61
C GLY A 51 -13.21 -9.23 -1.57
N ILE A 52 -12.17 -8.48 -1.17
CA ILE A 52 -12.22 -7.02 -1.14
C ILE A 52 -12.40 -6.44 -2.55
N ALA A 53 -11.73 -6.99 -3.56
CA ALA A 53 -11.89 -6.55 -4.95
C ALA A 53 -13.35 -6.64 -5.40
N LYS A 54 -14.04 -7.76 -5.11
CA LYS A 54 -15.47 -7.94 -5.43
C LYS A 54 -16.37 -6.99 -4.65
N VAL A 55 -16.06 -6.73 -3.38
CA VAL A 55 -16.79 -5.75 -2.56
C VAL A 55 -16.66 -4.35 -3.16
N ILE A 56 -15.45 -3.92 -3.52
CA ILE A 56 -15.22 -2.61 -4.14
C ILE A 56 -15.95 -2.51 -5.49
N GLU A 57 -15.90 -3.55 -6.32
CA GLU A 57 -16.62 -3.61 -7.60
C GLU A 57 -18.15 -3.44 -7.39
N TYR A 58 -18.71 -4.14 -6.39
CA TYR A 58 -20.12 -4.00 -6.01
C TYR A 58 -20.45 -2.58 -5.53
N LEU A 59 -19.59 -1.99 -4.70
CA LEU A 59 -19.71 -0.62 -4.19
C LEU A 59 -19.68 0.42 -5.31
N PHE A 60 -18.83 0.25 -6.32
CA PHE A 60 -18.84 1.13 -7.49
C PHE A 60 -20.11 0.99 -8.32
N GLY A 61 -20.68 -0.21 -8.44
CA GLY A 61 -21.92 -0.44 -9.19
C GLY A 61 -23.16 0.15 -8.51
N HIS A 62 -23.25 0.12 -7.18
CA HIS A 62 -24.44 0.55 -6.43
C HIS A 62 -24.30 1.95 -5.80
N TYR A 63 -23.09 2.34 -5.39
CA TYR A 63 -22.79 3.59 -4.68
C TYR A 63 -21.52 4.27 -5.25
N PRO A 64 -21.50 4.64 -6.54
CA PRO A 64 -20.30 5.17 -7.19
C PRO A 64 -19.80 6.45 -6.53
N SER A 65 -20.69 7.42 -6.27
CA SER A 65 -20.33 8.73 -5.71
C SER A 65 -19.66 8.61 -4.33
N GLN A 66 -20.24 7.81 -3.44
CA GLN A 66 -19.72 7.58 -2.10
C GLN A 66 -18.38 6.84 -2.13
N THR A 67 -18.24 5.86 -3.04
CA THR A 67 -16.99 5.09 -3.19
C THR A 67 -15.86 5.97 -3.71
N TYR A 68 -16.12 6.84 -4.69
CA TYR A 68 -15.16 7.83 -5.16
C TYR A 68 -14.77 8.81 -4.05
N ALA A 69 -15.74 9.33 -3.29
CA ALA A 69 -15.45 10.21 -2.16
C ALA A 69 -14.59 9.53 -1.08
N ALA A 70 -14.85 8.24 -0.78
CA ALA A 70 -14.06 7.47 0.17
C ALA A 70 -12.62 7.27 -0.30
N ILE A 71 -12.41 6.90 -1.57
CA ILE A 71 -11.07 6.73 -2.14
C ILE A 71 -10.32 8.06 -2.17
N LEU A 72 -10.97 9.16 -2.56
CA LEU A 72 -10.37 10.49 -2.52
C LEU A 72 -9.97 10.87 -1.09
N GLY A 73 -10.81 10.58 -0.09
CA GLY A 73 -10.48 10.78 1.32
C GLY A 73 -9.25 9.99 1.78
N LEU A 74 -9.13 8.73 1.37
CA LEU A 74 -7.95 7.89 1.65
C LEU A 74 -6.69 8.43 1.00
N ILE A 75 -6.77 8.88 -0.25
CA ILE A 75 -5.63 9.48 -0.97
C ILE A 75 -5.21 10.79 -0.29
N LEU A 76 -6.16 11.67 0.06
CA LEU A 76 -5.90 12.94 0.73
C LEU A 76 -5.34 12.76 2.15
N SER A 77 -5.67 11.66 2.83
CA SER A 77 -5.14 11.34 4.16
C SER A 77 -3.62 11.15 4.17
N SER A 78 -3.05 10.58 3.09
CA SER A 78 -1.60 10.30 2.99
C SER A 78 -0.70 11.54 3.17
N PRO A 79 -0.81 12.62 2.35
CA PRO A 79 0.02 13.81 2.53
C PRO A 79 -0.22 14.48 3.88
N PHE A 80 -1.45 14.45 4.41
CA PHE A 80 -1.77 14.99 5.72
C PHE A 80 -1.04 14.24 6.84
N ALA A 81 -1.07 12.90 6.82
CA ALA A 81 -0.37 12.06 7.78
C ALA A 81 1.15 12.23 7.71
N ILE A 82 1.70 12.37 6.51
CA ILE A 82 3.14 12.61 6.29
C ILE A 82 3.55 13.97 6.86
N LEU A 83 2.80 15.04 6.59
CA LEU A 83 3.09 16.38 7.14
C LEU A 83 3.03 16.41 8.67
N TYR A 84 2.08 15.68 9.26
CA TYR A 84 1.96 15.57 10.71
C TYR A 84 3.12 14.76 11.33
N SER A 85 3.44 13.59 10.76
CA SER A 85 4.46 12.67 11.29
C SER A 85 5.91 13.12 11.02
N SER A 86 6.14 13.84 9.92
CA SER A 86 7.47 14.32 9.55
C SER A 86 8.04 15.40 10.46
N GLY A 87 7.26 15.91 11.43
CA GLY A 87 7.70 17.00 12.29
C GLY A 87 8.06 18.26 11.48
N ALA A 88 7.48 18.42 10.28
CA ALA A 88 7.74 19.54 9.37
C ALA A 88 7.55 20.91 10.06
N MET A 89 6.76 20.97 11.13
CA MET A 89 6.60 22.18 11.94
C MET A 89 7.79 22.53 12.87
N GLY A 90 8.72 21.61 13.11
CA GLY A 90 9.92 21.84 13.92
C GLY A 90 11.18 22.20 13.12
N ALA A 91 11.20 21.92 11.81
CA ALA A 91 12.32 22.17 10.90
C ALA A 91 11.94 23.15 9.78
N PHE A 92 11.20 24.22 10.11
CA PHE A 92 10.81 25.27 9.16
C PHE A 92 12.06 25.98 8.61
N SER A 93 12.49 25.55 7.43
CA SER A 93 13.49 26.25 6.63
C SER A 93 12.79 26.90 5.44
N VAL A 94 12.94 28.21 5.29
CA VAL A 94 12.35 28.98 4.16
C VAL A 94 12.74 28.37 2.79
N PRO A 95 13.99 27.91 2.56
CA PRO A 95 14.33 27.22 1.32
C PRO A 95 13.57 25.91 1.10
N GLY A 96 13.34 25.13 2.16
CA GLY A 96 12.59 23.87 2.07
C GLY A 96 11.12 24.09 1.69
N LEU A 97 10.50 25.16 2.20
CA LEU A 97 9.14 25.56 1.83
C LEU A 97 9.06 25.92 0.34
N VAL A 98 10.02 26.71 -0.16
CA VAL A 98 10.08 27.14 -1.57
C VAL A 98 10.24 25.92 -2.48
N ILE A 99 11.15 25.01 -2.15
CA ILE A 99 11.36 23.77 -2.93
C ILE A 99 10.09 22.89 -2.88
N GLY A 100 9.46 22.74 -1.72
CA GLY A 100 8.21 21.99 -1.57
C GLY A 100 7.06 22.56 -2.41
N LEU A 101 6.89 23.89 -2.43
CA LEU A 101 5.91 24.59 -3.27
C LEU A 101 6.19 24.39 -4.77
N ILE A 102 7.46 24.47 -5.18
CA ILE A 102 7.86 24.25 -6.56
C ILE A 102 7.54 22.81 -6.98
N LEU A 103 7.88 21.82 -6.14
CA LEU A 103 7.59 20.40 -6.43
C LEU A 103 6.08 20.13 -6.47
N ALA A 104 5.29 20.73 -5.57
CA ALA A 104 3.83 20.62 -5.59
C ALA A 104 3.25 21.24 -6.87
N ALA A 105 3.71 22.42 -7.28
CA ALA A 105 3.28 23.08 -8.51
C ALA A 105 3.69 22.29 -9.77
N ALA A 106 4.91 21.76 -9.80
CA ALA A 106 5.40 20.92 -10.90
C ALA A 106 4.62 19.61 -10.99
N GLY A 107 4.33 18.97 -9.86
CA GLY A 107 3.51 17.76 -9.79
C GLY A 107 2.09 18.02 -10.31
N ALA A 108 1.44 19.09 -9.84
CA ALA A 108 0.12 19.49 -10.29
C ALA A 108 0.11 19.75 -11.81
N PHE A 109 1.11 20.46 -12.32
CA PHE A 109 1.25 20.74 -13.75
C PHE A 109 1.46 19.47 -14.58
N ALA A 110 2.30 18.54 -14.11
CA ALA A 110 2.54 17.26 -14.76
C ALA A 110 1.26 16.42 -14.83
N THR A 111 0.52 16.28 -13.72
CA THR A 111 -0.77 15.58 -13.71
C THR A 111 -1.81 16.25 -14.58
N TRP A 112 -1.85 17.59 -14.62
CA TRP A 112 -2.76 18.32 -15.50
C TRP A 112 -2.44 18.07 -16.98
N LYS A 113 -1.16 18.09 -17.36
CA LYS A 113 -0.73 17.78 -18.73
C LYS A 113 -1.06 16.33 -19.11
N MET A 114 -0.88 15.38 -18.20
CA MET A 114 -1.22 13.97 -18.43
C MET A 114 -2.74 13.77 -18.59
N GLY A 115 -3.56 14.37 -17.72
CA GLY A 115 -5.01 14.31 -17.85
C GLY A 115 -5.53 15.02 -19.11
N ALA A 116 -4.92 16.14 -19.51
CA ALA A 116 -5.25 16.82 -20.76
C ALA A 116 -4.84 16.01 -22.00
N ALA A 117 -3.76 15.25 -21.94
CA ALA A 117 -3.33 14.36 -23.01
C ALA A 117 -4.30 13.18 -23.20
N GLU A 118 -4.84 12.63 -22.11
CA GLU A 118 -5.85 11.57 -22.15
C GLU A 118 -7.19 12.10 -22.69
N ALA A 119 -7.60 13.31 -22.31
CA ALA A 119 -8.83 13.95 -22.80
C ALA A 119 -8.80 14.35 -24.28
N SER A 120 -7.61 14.47 -24.89
CA SER A 120 -7.45 14.74 -26.33
C SER A 120 -7.34 13.47 -27.18
N ALA A 121 -7.24 12.29 -26.56
CA ALA A 121 -7.11 10.99 -27.22
C ALA A 121 -8.40 10.15 -27.21
N ALA A 122 -9.45 10.64 -26.54
CA ALA A 122 -10.81 10.10 -26.55
C ALA A 122 -11.73 10.92 -27.47
#